data_AF-A0A9E7JQJ5-F1
#
_entry.id   AF-A0A9E7JQJ5-F1
#
_cell.length_a   1.000
_cell.length_b   1.000
_cell.length_c   1.000
_cell.angle_alpha   90.00
_cell.angle_beta   90.00
_cell.angle_gamma   90.00
#
_symmetry.space_group_name_H-M   'P 1'
#
loop_
_entity.id
_entity.type
_entity.pdbx_description
1 polymer ?
#
loop_
_entity_poly.entity_id
_entity_poly.type
_entity_poly.pdbx_seq_one_letter_code
_entity_poly.pdbx_strand_id
1 'polypeptide(L)'
;MNTSKVLLILISLAILLHSSKLADASVEDECKIVTAADPNVDYNFCVTSLQADPRSGSADAKELAIIAANLTVANATSTLSKIEKLLGDSKIDSATKGLLNQCSSFYKDVVTAASGAIKAIGSGSMGDAKKQLTEASDKPQDCDNLLFEAGKNYLLKKEDNDCTNLASIAQNIVAKLQ
;
A
#
# COMPACT_ATOMS: atom_id res chain seq x y z
N MET A 1 -21.65 -43.44 -28.45
CA MET A 1 -20.45 -42.76 -27.91
C MET A 1 -19.72 -43.75 -27.03
N ASN A 2 -18.48 -44.14 -27.35
CA ASN A 2 -17.77 -45.20 -26.60
C ASN A 2 -17.50 -44.77 -25.15
N THR A 3 -17.57 -45.71 -24.22
CA THR A 3 -17.29 -45.53 -22.78
C THR A 3 -15.94 -44.84 -22.52
N SER A 4 -14.92 -45.17 -23.32
CA SER A 4 -13.59 -44.52 -23.28
C SER A 4 -13.62 -43.02 -23.63
N LYS A 5 -14.49 -42.59 -24.56
CA LYS A 5 -14.65 -41.16 -24.91
C LYS A 5 -15.37 -40.38 -23.82
N VAL A 6 -16.35 -41.02 -23.15
CA VAL A 6 -17.05 -40.42 -22.00
C VAL A 6 -16.09 -40.21 -20.83
N LEU A 7 -15.23 -41.20 -20.56
CA LEU A 7 -14.21 -41.10 -19.50
C LEU A 7 -13.22 -39.95 -19.75
N LEU A 8 -12.74 -39.79 -20.99
CA LEU A 8 -11.83 -38.69 -21.35
C LEU A 8 -12.48 -37.30 -21.22
N ILE A 9 -13.76 -37.16 -21.56
CA ILE A 9 -14.52 -35.91 -21.39
C ILE A 9 -14.70 -35.58 -19.90
N LEU A 10 -14.99 -36.57 -19.05
CA LEU A 10 -15.13 -36.38 -17.62
C LEU A 10 -13.80 -35.99 -16.95
N ILE A 11 -12.68 -36.58 -17.38
CA ILE A 11 -11.34 -36.24 -16.88
C ILE A 11 -10.96 -34.82 -17.30
N SER A 12 -11.20 -34.43 -18.55
CA SER A 12 -10.90 -33.07 -19.02
C SER A 12 -11.76 -32.00 -18.34
N LEU A 13 -13.05 -32.28 -18.11
CA LEU A 13 -13.94 -31.40 -17.34
C LEU A 13 -13.51 -31.28 -15.88
N ALA A 14 -13.07 -32.38 -15.27
CA ALA A 14 -12.51 -32.38 -13.92
C ALA A 14 -11.22 -31.53 -13.86
N ILE A 15 -10.32 -31.62 -14.85
CA ILE A 15 -9.10 -30.81 -14.90
C ILE A 15 -9.44 -29.31 -15.01
N LEU A 16 -10.40 -28.92 -15.86
CA LEU A 16 -10.91 -27.54 -15.96
C LEU A 16 -11.52 -27.01 -14.64
N LEU A 17 -12.21 -27.88 -13.89
CA LEU A 17 -12.74 -27.58 -12.55
C LEU A 17 -11.67 -27.51 -11.45
N HIS A 18 -10.52 -28.18 -11.62
CA HIS A 18 -9.37 -28.05 -10.73
C HIS A 18 -8.51 -26.82 -11.06
N SER A 19 -8.50 -26.36 -12.32
CA SER A 19 -7.76 -25.17 -12.77
C SER A 19 -8.40 -23.84 -12.38
N SER A 20 -9.59 -23.84 -11.77
CA SER A 20 -10.35 -22.63 -11.42
C SER A 20 -10.33 -22.29 -9.93
N LYS A 21 -9.47 -22.91 -9.12
CA LYS A 21 -9.10 -22.39 -7.81
C LYS A 21 -7.84 -21.53 -7.89
N LEU A 22 -7.91 -20.41 -8.62
CA LEU A 22 -7.22 -19.23 -8.07
C LEU A 22 -8.03 -18.92 -6.82
N ALA A 23 -7.47 -19.18 -5.64
CA ALA A 23 -8.05 -18.61 -4.43
C ALA A 23 -8.02 -17.10 -4.65
N ASP A 24 -9.18 -16.50 -4.88
CA ASP A 24 -9.34 -15.06 -4.71
C ASP A 24 -8.81 -14.79 -3.31
N ALA A 25 -7.68 -14.08 -3.21
CA ALA A 25 -7.10 -13.77 -1.94
C ALA A 25 -8.07 -12.80 -1.27
N SER A 26 -8.85 -13.29 -0.31
CA SER A 26 -9.72 -12.39 0.44
C SER A 26 -8.85 -11.32 1.10
N VAL A 27 -9.38 -10.10 1.20
CA VAL A 27 -8.69 -8.99 1.86
C VAL A 27 -8.23 -9.42 3.26
N GLU A 28 -9.07 -10.17 3.97
CA GLU A 28 -8.79 -10.73 5.28
C GLU A 28 -7.59 -11.68 5.29
N ASP A 29 -7.50 -12.59 4.32
CA ASP A 29 -6.37 -13.53 4.24
C ASP A 29 -5.07 -12.82 3.86
N GLU A 30 -5.13 -11.85 2.96
CA GLU A 30 -3.96 -11.05 2.61
C GLU A 30 -3.49 -10.21 3.81
N CYS A 31 -4.40 -9.59 4.55
CA CYS A 31 -4.06 -8.83 5.76
C CYS A 31 -3.51 -9.71 6.90
N LYS A 32 -3.94 -10.96 7.04
CA LYS A 32 -3.28 -11.91 7.97
C LYS A 32 -1.83 -12.13 7.60
N ILE A 33 -1.53 -12.29 6.30
CA ILE A 33 -0.16 -12.48 5.82
C ILE A 33 0.66 -11.21 6.06
N VAL A 34 0.12 -10.04 5.72
CA VAL A 34 0.79 -8.75 5.92
C VAL A 34 1.15 -8.56 7.40
N THR A 35 0.19 -8.73 8.32
CA THR A 35 0.44 -8.53 9.76
C THR A 35 1.37 -9.58 10.39
N ALA A 36 1.44 -10.78 9.81
CA ALA A 36 2.43 -11.78 10.22
C ALA A 36 3.85 -11.41 9.75
N ALA A 37 3.99 -10.74 8.61
CA ALA A 37 5.27 -10.29 8.07
C ALA A 37 5.76 -8.97 8.68
N ASP A 38 4.84 -8.05 8.96
CA ASP A 38 5.11 -6.74 9.56
C ASP A 38 4.15 -6.47 10.73
N PRO A 39 4.58 -6.77 11.97
CA PRO A 39 3.76 -6.55 13.17
C PRO A 39 3.42 -5.08 13.46
N ASN A 40 4.02 -4.11 12.76
CA ASN A 40 3.67 -2.69 12.91
C ASN A 40 2.39 -2.34 12.15
N VAL A 41 2.00 -3.13 11.15
CA VAL A 41 0.74 -2.96 10.43
C VAL A 41 -0.38 -3.59 11.25
N ASP A 42 -1.34 -2.78 11.68
CA ASP A 42 -2.54 -3.28 12.35
C ASP A 42 -3.47 -4.02 11.38
N TYR A 43 -4.01 -5.16 11.81
CA TYR A 43 -4.87 -6.00 10.98
C TYR A 43 -6.14 -5.27 10.56
N ASN A 44 -6.79 -4.57 11.50
CA ASN A 44 -8.03 -3.87 11.19
C ASN A 44 -7.75 -2.66 10.28
N PHE A 45 -6.64 -1.97 10.49
CA PHE A 45 -6.19 -0.91 9.58
C PHE A 45 -6.00 -1.45 8.15
N CYS A 46 -5.35 -2.60 7.99
CA CYS A 46 -5.17 -3.24 6.68
C CYS A 46 -6.51 -3.56 6.01
N VAL A 47 -7.40 -4.27 6.72
CA VAL A 47 -8.70 -4.70 6.17
C VAL A 47 -9.55 -3.50 5.81
N THR A 48 -9.71 -2.54 6.73
CA THR A 48 -10.57 -1.36 6.51
C THR A 48 -10.03 -0.45 5.42
N SER A 49 -8.70 -0.30 5.31
CA SER A 49 -8.09 0.51 4.25
C SER A 49 -8.32 -0.11 2.87
N LEU A 50 -8.08 -1.41 2.72
CA LEU A 50 -8.30 -2.09 1.44
C LEU A 50 -9.78 -2.11 1.05
N GLN A 51 -10.69 -2.40 2.00
CA GLN A 51 -12.13 -2.44 1.75
C GLN A 51 -12.75 -1.07 1.46
N ALA A 52 -12.04 0.03 1.72
CA ALA A 52 -12.47 1.36 1.29
C ALA A 52 -12.51 1.50 -0.24
N ASP A 53 -11.74 0.68 -0.97
CA ASP A 53 -11.88 0.53 -2.42
C ASP A 53 -12.83 -0.63 -2.75
N PRO A 54 -13.97 -0.38 -3.41
CA PRO A 54 -14.94 -1.44 -3.71
C PRO A 54 -14.39 -2.52 -4.66
N ARG A 55 -13.30 -2.24 -5.38
CA ARG A 55 -12.65 -3.22 -6.27
C ARG A 55 -11.95 -4.33 -5.49
N SER A 56 -11.62 -4.11 -4.22
CA SER A 56 -10.92 -5.08 -3.37
C SER A 56 -11.69 -6.38 -3.16
N GLY A 57 -13.02 -6.38 -3.32
CA GLY A 57 -13.85 -7.57 -3.09
C GLY A 57 -13.67 -8.70 -4.13
N SER A 58 -13.06 -8.40 -5.28
CA SER A 58 -12.78 -9.37 -6.34
C SER A 58 -11.36 -9.22 -6.90
N ALA A 59 -10.47 -8.59 -6.11
CA ALA A 59 -9.11 -8.28 -6.52
C ALA A 59 -8.19 -9.45 -6.17
N ASP A 60 -7.33 -9.83 -7.11
CA ASP A 60 -6.21 -10.71 -6.78
C ASP A 60 -5.16 -9.98 -5.92
N ALA A 61 -4.15 -10.70 -5.43
CA ALA A 61 -3.11 -10.09 -4.60
C ALA A 61 -2.33 -8.97 -5.32
N LYS A 62 -2.14 -9.08 -6.64
CA LYS A 62 -1.46 -8.03 -7.42
C LYS A 62 -2.33 -6.78 -7.50
N GLU A 63 -3.63 -6.95 -7.71
CA GLU A 63 -4.62 -5.87 -7.71
C GLU A 63 -4.76 -5.22 -6.34
N LEU A 64 -4.76 -6.01 -5.24
CA LEU A 64 -4.75 -5.48 -3.87
C LEU A 64 -3.48 -4.66 -3.57
N ALA A 65 -2.32 -5.09 -4.04
CA ALA A 65 -1.09 -4.29 -3.93
C ALA A 65 -1.19 -2.95 -4.68
N ILE A 66 -1.78 -2.95 -5.88
CA ILE A 66 -2.03 -1.72 -6.65
C ILE A 66 -3.03 -0.82 -5.92
N ILE A 67 -4.08 -1.38 -5.33
CA ILE A 67 -5.07 -0.63 -4.53
C ILE A 67 -4.38 0.03 -3.34
N ALA A 68 -3.61 -0.71 -2.54
CA ALA A 68 -2.86 -0.16 -1.42
C ALA A 68 -1.88 0.95 -1.86
N ALA A 69 -1.13 0.75 -2.94
CA ALA A 69 -0.23 1.77 -3.47
C ALA A 69 -0.96 3.04 -3.96
N ASN A 70 -2.15 2.90 -4.56
CA ASN A 70 -2.99 4.05 -4.92
C ASN A 70 -3.49 4.79 -3.68
N LEU A 71 -3.87 4.08 -2.61
CA LEU A 71 -4.24 4.68 -1.33
C LEU A 71 -3.07 5.44 -0.72
N THR A 72 -1.83 4.91 -0.80
CA THR A 72 -0.61 5.65 -0.41
C THR A 72 -0.46 6.95 -1.18
N VAL A 73 -0.61 6.93 -2.52
CA VAL A 73 -0.53 8.15 -3.35
C VAL A 73 -1.61 9.17 -2.95
N ALA A 74 -2.85 8.71 -2.73
CA ALA A 74 -3.96 9.57 -2.35
C ALA A 74 -3.75 10.19 -0.95
N ASN A 75 -3.33 9.39 0.02
CA ASN A 75 -3.00 9.84 1.37
C ASN A 75 -1.85 10.87 1.33
N ALA A 76 -0.74 10.55 0.66
CA ALA A 76 0.41 11.43 0.53
C ALA A 76 0.05 12.78 -0.13
N THR A 77 -0.78 12.74 -1.18
CA THR A 77 -1.27 13.95 -1.86
C THR A 77 -2.15 14.80 -0.93
N SER A 78 -3.05 14.16 -0.18
CA SER A 78 -3.85 14.86 0.84
C SER A 78 -2.97 15.48 1.93
N THR A 79 -1.93 14.78 2.36
CA THR A 79 -0.99 15.29 3.36
C THR A 79 -0.17 16.46 2.84
N LEU A 80 0.25 16.47 1.57
CA LEU A 80 0.86 17.64 0.93
C LEU A 80 -0.05 18.87 1.02
N SER A 81 -1.35 18.72 0.72
CA SER A 81 -2.32 19.81 0.87
C SER A 81 -2.51 20.25 2.34
N LYS A 82 -2.39 19.33 3.31
CA LYS A 82 -2.38 19.69 4.74
C LYS A 82 -1.14 20.49 5.11
N ILE A 83 0.03 20.06 4.64
CA ILE A 83 1.30 20.77 4.84
C ILE A 83 1.23 22.19 4.26
N GLU A 84 0.70 22.36 3.06
CA GLU A 84 0.50 23.68 2.44
C GLU A 84 -0.37 24.60 3.30
N LYS A 85 -1.46 24.08 3.87
CA LYS A 85 -2.31 24.84 4.80
C LYS A 85 -1.55 25.23 6.07
N LEU A 86 -0.76 24.33 6.65
CA LEU A 86 0.08 24.61 7.82
C LEU A 86 1.14 25.68 7.52
N LEU A 87 1.74 25.65 6.33
CA LEU A 87 2.71 26.66 5.88
C LEU A 87 2.07 28.06 5.74
N GLY A 88 0.78 28.13 5.38
CA GLY A 88 0.01 29.36 5.32
C GLY A 88 -0.47 29.90 6.68
N ASP A 89 -0.44 29.10 7.74
CA ASP A 89 -0.88 29.51 9.07
C ASP A 89 0.14 30.49 9.70
N SER A 90 -0.35 31.61 10.23
CA SER A 90 0.45 32.63 10.91
C SER A 90 0.88 32.20 12.32
N LYS A 91 0.24 31.18 12.90
CA LYS A 91 0.60 30.60 14.20
C LYS A 91 1.82 29.67 14.13
N ILE A 92 2.21 29.24 12.94
CA ILE A 92 3.36 28.38 12.73
C ILE A 92 4.60 29.25 12.57
N ASP A 93 5.59 29.05 13.44
CA ASP A 93 6.84 29.80 13.41
C ASP A 93 7.74 29.40 12.23
N SER A 94 8.72 30.25 11.89
CA SER A 94 9.58 30.05 10.72
C SER A 94 10.42 28.77 10.79
N ALA A 95 10.82 28.32 11.98
CA ALA A 95 11.61 27.09 12.11
C ALA A 95 10.71 25.88 11.82
N THR A 96 9.51 25.84 12.39
CA THR A 96 8.52 24.80 12.08
C THR A 96 8.13 24.79 10.59
N LYS A 97 8.03 25.96 9.93
CA LYS A 97 7.82 26.01 8.46
C LYS A 97 8.98 25.38 7.67
N GLY A 98 10.21 25.51 8.14
CA GLY A 98 11.37 24.83 7.56
C GLY A 98 11.21 23.31 7.59
N LEU A 99 10.82 22.76 8.75
CA LEU A 99 10.58 21.32 8.92
C LEU A 99 9.42 20.83 8.03
N LEU A 100 8.32 21.59 7.98
CA LEU A 100 7.16 21.28 7.14
C LEU A 100 7.51 21.28 5.63
N ASN A 101 8.38 22.18 5.18
CA ASN A 101 8.88 22.15 3.80
C ASN A 101 9.73 20.91 3.52
N GLN A 102 10.52 20.45 4.49
CA GLN A 102 11.28 19.21 4.35
C GLN A 102 10.34 17.99 4.29
N CYS A 103 9.34 17.93 5.18
CA CYS A 103 8.26 16.96 5.09
C CYS A 103 7.54 17.00 3.73
N SER A 104 7.28 18.18 3.16
CA SER A 104 6.70 18.30 1.82
C SER A 104 7.55 17.61 0.75
N SER A 105 8.88 17.72 0.83
CA SER A 105 9.77 16.99 -0.08
C SER A 105 9.68 15.48 0.11
N PHE A 106 9.68 14.99 1.35
CA PHE A 106 9.50 13.56 1.63
C PHE A 106 8.17 13.02 1.10
N TYR A 107 7.07 13.75 1.27
CA TYR A 107 5.77 13.33 0.72
C TYR A 107 5.70 13.37 -0.81
N LYS A 108 6.48 14.24 -1.48
CA LYS A 108 6.63 14.19 -2.96
C LYS A 108 7.41 12.94 -3.39
N ASP A 109 8.41 12.54 -2.61
CA ASP A 109 9.13 11.28 -2.83
C ASP A 109 8.18 10.08 -2.67
N VAL A 110 7.30 10.08 -1.65
CA VAL A 110 6.26 9.04 -1.48
C VAL A 110 5.37 8.93 -2.73
N VAL A 111 4.84 10.05 -3.22
CA VAL A 111 3.98 10.07 -4.43
C VAL A 111 4.73 9.48 -5.63
N THR A 112 6.00 9.86 -5.80
CA THR A 112 6.84 9.39 -6.90
C THR A 112 7.12 7.89 -6.78
N ALA A 113 7.53 7.43 -5.60
CA ALA A 113 7.89 6.05 -5.32
C ALA A 113 6.66 5.12 -5.44
N ALA A 114 5.54 5.45 -4.80
CA ALA A 114 4.32 4.65 -4.88
C ALA A 114 3.74 4.61 -6.31
N SER A 115 3.78 5.72 -7.06
CA SER A 115 3.40 5.73 -8.48
C SER A 115 4.34 4.89 -9.34
N GLY A 116 5.64 4.88 -9.02
CA GLY A 116 6.63 4.01 -9.63
C GLY A 116 6.30 2.54 -9.36
N ALA A 117 5.96 2.20 -8.11
CA ALA A 117 5.62 0.85 -7.71
C ALA A 117 4.40 0.32 -8.46
N ILE A 118 3.36 1.14 -8.64
CA ILE A 118 2.18 0.77 -9.46
C ILE A 118 2.60 0.35 -10.87
N LYS A 119 3.51 1.09 -11.51
CA LYS A 119 4.03 0.76 -12.84
C LYS A 119 4.85 -0.53 -12.82
N ALA A 120 5.72 -0.70 -11.83
CA ALA A 120 6.56 -1.88 -11.66
C ALA A 120 5.73 -3.15 -11.39
N ILE A 121 4.68 -3.07 -10.56
CA ILE A 121 3.72 -4.15 -10.35
C ILE A 121 3.05 -4.48 -11.70
N GLY A 122 2.58 -3.47 -12.42
CA GLY A 122 1.96 -3.61 -13.74
C GLY A 122 2.84 -4.40 -14.72
N SER A 123 4.14 -4.09 -14.80
CA SER A 123 5.11 -4.75 -15.69
C SER A 123 5.66 -6.08 -15.15
N GLY A 124 5.30 -6.49 -13.94
CA GLY A 124 5.78 -7.74 -13.33
C GLY A 124 7.12 -7.61 -12.59
N SER A 125 7.68 -6.40 -12.47
CA SER A 125 8.93 -6.18 -11.71
C SER A 125 8.65 -6.04 -10.21
N MET A 126 8.37 -7.17 -9.54
CA MET A 126 8.07 -7.18 -8.10
C MET A 126 9.28 -6.75 -7.25
N GLY A 127 10.50 -6.98 -7.74
CA GLY A 127 11.75 -6.48 -7.13
C GLY A 127 11.78 -4.97 -6.99
N ASP A 128 11.56 -4.28 -8.10
CA ASP A 128 11.55 -2.81 -8.15
C ASP A 128 10.36 -2.24 -7.38
N ALA A 129 9.18 -2.86 -7.53
CA ALA A 129 7.98 -2.45 -6.80
C ALA A 129 8.20 -2.50 -5.29
N LYS A 130 8.77 -3.58 -4.76
CA LYS A 130 9.08 -3.70 -3.32
C LYS A 130 10.05 -2.61 -2.87
N LYS A 131 11.12 -2.36 -3.62
CA LYS A 131 12.10 -1.31 -3.29
C LYS A 131 11.44 0.07 -3.23
N GLN A 132 10.59 0.37 -4.20
CA GLN A 132 9.85 1.64 -4.25
C GLN A 132 8.85 1.77 -3.12
N LEU A 133 8.19 0.68 -2.73
CA LEU A 133 7.24 0.69 -1.60
C LEU A 133 7.94 0.79 -0.25
N THR A 134 9.14 0.21 -0.09
CA THR A 134 10.00 0.48 1.08
C THR A 134 10.33 1.97 1.17
N GLU A 135 10.74 2.61 0.07
CA GLU A 135 10.98 4.04 0.08
C GLU A 135 9.71 4.83 0.43
N ALA A 136 8.56 4.44 -0.12
CA ALA A 136 7.28 5.07 0.19
C ALA A 136 6.85 4.91 1.66
N SER A 137 7.24 3.82 2.35
CA SER A 137 6.96 3.61 3.78
C SER A 137 7.91 4.37 4.69
N ASP A 138 9.17 4.53 4.29
CA ASP A 138 10.23 5.17 5.09
C ASP A 138 10.06 6.69 5.13
N LYS A 139 9.68 7.33 4.02
CA LYS A 139 9.62 8.81 3.92
C LYS A 139 8.64 9.49 4.89
N PRO A 140 7.43 8.98 5.15
CA PRO A 140 6.57 9.53 6.20
C PRO A 140 7.17 9.35 7.60
N GLN A 141 7.92 8.27 7.85
CA GLN A 141 8.63 8.08 9.12
C GLN A 141 9.77 9.10 9.27
N ASP A 142 10.51 9.41 8.19
CA ASP A 142 11.51 10.47 8.18
C ASP A 142 10.88 11.83 8.56
N CYS A 143 9.67 12.12 8.06
CA CYS A 143 8.92 13.32 8.46
C CYS A 143 8.50 13.29 9.94
N ASP A 144 7.92 12.18 10.41
CA ASP A 144 7.50 12.05 11.80
C ASP A 144 8.67 12.20 12.76
N ASN A 145 9.81 11.57 12.47
CA ASN A 145 11.04 11.67 13.25
C ASN A 145 11.56 13.12 13.28
N LEU A 146 11.65 13.77 12.12
CA LEU A 146 12.07 15.17 12.01
C LEU A 146 11.20 16.09 12.86
N LEU A 147 9.88 15.91 12.82
CA LEU A 147 8.95 16.70 13.63
C LEU A 147 8.98 16.30 15.10
N PHE A 148 9.21 15.03 15.43
CA PHE A 148 9.30 14.53 16.80
C PHE A 148 10.50 15.12 17.53
N GLU A 149 11.66 15.17 16.88
CA GLU A 149 12.87 15.80 17.42
C GLU A 149 12.65 17.29 17.77
N ALA A 150 11.74 17.96 17.05
CA ALA A 150 11.34 19.34 17.31
C ALA A 150 10.15 19.50 18.27
N GLY A 151 9.56 18.40 18.77
CA GLY A 151 8.33 18.42 19.57
C GLY A 151 7.09 18.88 18.81
N LYS A 152 7.06 18.68 17.48
CA LYS A 152 6.03 19.13 16.54
C LYS A 152 5.32 18.00 15.79
N ASN A 153 5.62 16.75 16.07
CA ASN A 153 5.03 15.60 15.36
C ASN A 153 3.49 15.58 15.42
N TYR A 154 2.88 16.14 16.46
CA TYR A 154 1.41 16.30 16.56
C TYR A 154 0.77 16.99 15.33
N LEU A 155 1.55 17.72 14.51
CA LEU A 155 1.05 18.35 13.29
C LEU A 155 0.65 17.33 12.22
N LEU A 156 1.39 16.23 12.09
CA LEU A 156 1.23 15.24 11.01
C LEU A 156 1.20 13.77 11.49
N LYS A 157 1.24 13.51 12.80
CA LYS A 157 1.40 12.15 13.36
C LYS A 157 0.45 11.11 12.77
N LYS A 158 -0.82 11.47 12.56
CA LYS A 158 -1.80 10.55 11.98
C LYS A 158 -1.49 10.30 10.51
N GLU A 159 -1.22 11.36 9.75
CA GLU A 159 -0.90 11.28 8.34
C GLU A 159 0.36 10.45 8.09
N ASP A 160 1.41 10.66 8.91
CA ASP A 160 2.67 9.94 8.79
C ASP A 160 2.47 8.44 9.05
N ASN A 161 1.78 8.10 10.16
CA ASN A 161 1.48 6.71 10.49
C ASN A 161 0.59 6.03 9.43
N ASP A 162 -0.48 6.70 8.98
CA ASP A 162 -1.39 6.13 7.97
C ASP A 162 -0.67 5.89 6.65
N CYS A 163 0.15 6.87 6.20
CA CYS A 163 0.87 6.78 4.93
C CYS A 163 1.92 5.65 4.97
N THR A 164 2.69 5.55 6.06
CA THR A 164 3.62 4.43 6.28
C THR A 164 2.89 3.10 6.25
N ASN A 165 1.79 2.94 6.99
CA ASN A 165 1.06 1.68 7.05
C ASN A 165 0.45 1.29 5.69
N LEU A 166 -0.09 2.25 4.92
CA LEU A 166 -0.60 1.99 3.57
C LEU A 166 0.51 1.50 2.63
N ALA A 167 1.68 2.15 2.66
CA ALA A 167 2.84 1.73 1.87
C ALA A 167 3.35 0.35 2.30
N SER A 168 3.43 0.07 3.61
CA SER A 168 3.83 -1.23 4.15
C SER A 168 2.86 -2.35 3.77
N ILE A 169 1.54 -2.09 3.72
CA ILE A 169 0.57 -3.07 3.21
C ILE A 169 0.93 -3.46 1.79
N ALA A 170 1.06 -2.48 0.88
CA ALA A 170 1.41 -2.74 -0.50
C ALA A 170 2.76 -3.47 -0.62
N GLN A 171 3.77 -3.05 0.13
CA GLN A 171 5.12 -3.62 0.15
C GLN A 171 5.10 -5.11 0.51
N ASN A 172 4.38 -5.47 1.57
CA ASN A 172 4.32 -6.84 2.07
C ASN A 172 3.54 -7.76 1.12
N ILE A 173 2.47 -7.27 0.49
CA ILE A 173 1.76 -8.01 -0.55
C ILE A 173 2.69 -8.27 -1.74
N VAL A 174 3.41 -7.23 -2.22
CA VAL A 174 4.39 -7.38 -3.32
C VAL A 174 5.52 -8.33 -2.94
N ALA A 175 6.01 -8.29 -1.69
CA ALA A 175 7.08 -9.15 -1.22
C ALA A 175 6.70 -10.65 -1.26
N LYS A 176 5.42 -10.97 -1.05
CA LYS A 176 4.89 -12.34 -1.20
C LYS A 176 4.79 -12.79 -2.67
N LEU A 177 4.69 -11.86 -3.62
CA LEU A 177 4.58 -12.14 -5.05
C LEU A 177 5.95 -12.34 -5.75
N GLN A 178 7.05 -12.18 -5.02
CA GLN A 178 8.42 -12.45 -5.48
C GLN A 178 8.77 -13.93 -5.38
#